data_AF-A0A821V8C4-F1
#
_entry.id   AF-A0A821V8C4-F1
#
_cell.length_a   1.000
_cell.length_b   1.000
_cell.length_c   1.000
_cell.angle_alpha   90.00
_cell.angle_beta   90.00
_cell.angle_gamma   90.00
#
_symmetry.space_group_name_H-M   'P 1'
#
loop_
_entity.id
_entity.type
_entity.pdbx_description
1 polymer ?
#
loop_
_entity_poly.entity_id
_entity_poly.type
_entity_poly.pdbx_seq_one_letter_code
_entity_poly.pdbx_strand_id
1 'polypeptide(L)'
;MAEDKNGDTKNIIIKLPQDPIKNLTVAEMYDKEKYDLSIMEEGDVFTMLHATREGLTDEEVNERLIKFGHNRLEHKETSAIIQFLLFMWNPLSWVMEAAAIVAIVASNGGGQPPDWEDFVGI
;
A
#
# COMPACT_ATOMS: atom_id res chain seq x y z
N MET A 1 -19.33 0.78 61.56
CA MET A 1 -19.15 2.19 61.16
C MET A 1 -18.35 2.15 59.88
N ALA A 2 -19.03 2.35 58.76
CA ALA A 2 -18.44 2.33 57.42
C ALA A 2 -17.82 3.70 57.12
N GLU A 3 -16.65 3.71 56.50
CA GLU A 3 -16.18 4.83 55.67
C GLU A 3 -15.59 4.22 54.41
N ASP A 4 -16.43 4.18 53.38
CA ASP A 4 -16.02 4.24 51.98
C ASP A 4 -15.64 5.68 51.64
N LYS A 5 -15.07 5.83 50.43
CA LYS A 5 -14.86 7.03 49.59
C LYS A 5 -13.38 7.32 49.38
N ASN A 6 -12.90 7.57 48.19
CA ASN A 6 -13.39 7.46 46.82
C ASN A 6 -12.14 7.81 46.02
N GLY A 7 -11.86 7.10 44.92
CA GLY A 7 -10.63 7.25 44.15
C GLY A 7 -10.38 8.69 43.73
N ASP A 8 -9.32 9.29 44.27
CA ASP A 8 -8.92 10.65 43.94
C ASP A 8 -7.82 10.61 42.87
N THR A 9 -8.30 10.86 41.65
CA THR A 9 -7.64 11.71 40.64
C THR A 9 -6.16 11.44 40.39
N LYS A 10 -5.89 10.48 39.51
CA LYS A 10 -4.79 10.64 38.54
C LYS A 10 -5.38 10.60 37.14
N ASN A 11 -6.31 11.52 36.86
CA ASN A 11 -6.42 12.04 35.51
C ASN A 11 -5.10 12.74 35.26
N ILE A 12 -4.22 12.03 34.57
CA ILE A 12 -2.98 12.57 34.04
C ILE A 12 -3.45 13.60 33.03
N ILE A 13 -3.66 14.82 33.50
CA ILE A 13 -3.76 15.99 32.63
C ILE A 13 -2.35 16.11 32.06
N ILE A 14 -2.12 15.41 30.94
CA ILE A 14 -1.01 15.70 30.06
C ILE A 14 -1.27 17.14 29.65
N LYS A 15 -0.61 18.06 30.35
CA LYS A 15 -0.56 19.45 29.90
C LYS A 15 0.13 19.38 28.56
N LEU A 16 -0.66 19.40 27.48
CA LEU A 16 -0.10 19.65 26.17
C LEU A 16 0.73 20.94 26.29
N PRO A 17 1.99 20.92 25.82
CA PRO A 17 2.79 22.13 25.76
C PRO A 17 1.96 23.16 24.99
N GLN A 18 1.65 24.27 25.67
CA GLN A 18 0.91 25.40 25.11
C GLN A 18 1.58 25.78 23.77
N ASP A 19 0.84 25.52 22.70
CA ASP A 19 1.08 25.69 21.26
C ASP A 19 2.50 26.03 20.78
N PRO A 20 2.97 25.25 19.80
CA PRO A 20 2.88 25.77 18.44
C PRO A 20 2.31 24.74 17.47
N ILE A 21 1.05 24.29 17.66
CA ILE A 21 0.30 23.63 16.57
C ILE A 21 -0.20 24.70 15.60
N LYS A 22 0.72 25.49 15.06
CA LYS A 22 0.44 26.39 13.94
C LYS A 22 1.27 26.06 12.71
N ASN A 23 2.36 25.30 12.86
CA ASN A 23 3.23 24.95 11.75
C ASN A 23 3.90 23.58 11.97
N LEU A 24 3.12 22.51 12.16
CA LEU A 24 3.68 21.16 12.13
C LEU A 24 3.89 20.75 10.66
N THR A 25 5.06 20.24 10.33
CA THR A 25 5.29 19.70 8.99
C THR A 25 4.50 18.40 8.82
N VAL A 26 4.07 18.11 7.59
CA VAL A 26 3.31 16.88 7.28
C VAL A 26 4.06 15.63 7.72
N ALA A 27 5.40 15.63 7.65
CA ALA A 27 6.24 14.52 8.08
C ALA A 27 6.18 14.27 9.60
N GLU A 28 6.16 15.34 10.41
CA GLU A 28 6.07 15.24 11.87
C GLU A 28 4.69 14.79 12.35
N MET A 29 3.63 15.03 11.57
CA MET A 29 2.28 14.51 11.85
C MET A 29 2.19 12.98 11.74
N TYR A 30 3.07 12.35 10.96
CA TYR A 30 3.08 10.89 10.77
C TYR A 30 3.95 10.14 11.78
N ASP A 31 4.64 10.86 12.67
CA ASP A 31 5.41 10.27 13.74
C ASP A 31 4.47 9.74 14.84
N LYS A 32 4.13 8.45 14.72
CA LYS A 32 3.24 7.75 15.66
C LYS A 32 3.77 7.73 17.10
N GLU A 33 5.09 7.89 17.30
CA GLU A 33 5.66 7.93 18.65
C GLU A 33 5.38 9.28 19.32
N LYS A 34 5.25 10.35 18.52
CA LYS A 34 5.04 11.72 18.99
C LYS A 34 3.57 12.12 19.04
N TYR A 35 2.76 11.69 18.07
CA TYR A 35 1.34 12.03 17.97
C TYR A 35 0.50 10.80 17.61
N ASP A 36 -0.02 10.09 18.62
CA ASP A 36 -0.96 8.99 18.42
C ASP A 36 -2.42 9.46 18.49
N LEU A 37 -3.07 9.50 17.32
CA LEU A 37 -4.46 9.92 17.13
C LEU A 37 -5.48 8.98 17.81
N SER A 38 -5.07 7.75 18.14
CA SER A 38 -5.98 6.73 18.71
C SER A 38 -6.27 6.96 20.20
N ILE A 39 -5.41 7.71 20.88
CA ILE A 39 -5.44 7.95 22.33
C ILE A 39 -5.72 9.41 22.68
N MET A 40 -5.73 10.32 21.70
CA MET A 40 -5.98 11.74 21.88
C MET A 40 -7.48 12.04 22.08
N GLU A 41 -7.76 13.15 22.77
CA GLU A 41 -9.12 13.68 22.89
C GLU A 41 -9.58 14.27 21.54
N GLU A 42 -10.87 14.13 21.22
CA GLU A 42 -11.44 14.55 19.93
C GLU A 42 -11.14 16.04 19.61
N GLY A 43 -11.19 16.92 20.62
CA GLY A 43 -10.91 18.35 20.44
C GLY A 43 -9.47 18.65 20.01
N ASP A 44 -8.50 17.88 20.53
CA ASP A 44 -7.09 18.01 20.17
C ASP A 44 -6.84 17.50 18.75
N VAL A 45 -7.53 16.41 18.35
CA VAL A 45 -7.47 15.87 16.99
C VAL A 45 -8.00 16.88 15.97
N PHE A 46 -9.12 17.56 16.26
CA PHE A 46 -9.66 18.60 15.38
C PHE A 46 -8.71 19.79 15.23
N THR A 47 -8.10 20.22 16.34
CA THR A 47 -7.10 21.29 16.34
C THR A 47 -5.87 20.92 15.51
N MET A 48 -5.38 19.68 15.67
CA MET A 48 -4.22 19.15 14.93
C MET A 48 -4.51 18.98 13.44
N LEU A 49 -5.71 18.52 13.06
CA LEU A 49 -6.11 18.32 11.66
C LEU A 49 -6.64 19.59 10.98
N HIS A 50 -6.69 20.72 11.68
CA HIS A 50 -7.32 21.97 11.24
C HIS A 50 -8.71 21.69 10.65
N ALA A 51 -9.53 20.91 11.35
CA ALA A 51 -10.87 20.51 10.92
C ALA A 51 -11.88 20.89 12.00
N THR A 52 -13.14 21.13 11.60
CA THR A 52 -14.23 21.37 12.56
C THR A 52 -15.17 20.17 12.60
N ARG A 53 -16.07 20.17 13.58
CA ARG A 53 -17.07 19.12 13.75
C ARG A 53 -18.10 19.12 12.62
N GLU A 54 -18.33 20.28 12.01
CA GLU A 54 -19.20 20.49 10.85
C GLU A 54 -18.55 20.06 9.53
N GLY A 55 -17.24 19.75 9.55
CA GLY A 55 -16.47 19.32 8.39
C GLY A 55 -15.51 20.38 7.88
N LEU A 56 -15.25 20.37 6.58
CA LEU A 56 -14.43 21.35 5.88
C LEU A 56 -15.26 22.11 4.85
N THR A 57 -14.82 23.32 4.54
CA THR A 57 -15.37 24.10 3.41
C THR A 57 -14.86 23.57 2.07
N ASP A 58 -15.60 23.85 0.98
CA ASP A 58 -15.22 23.42 -0.38
C ASP A 58 -13.87 24.01 -0.81
N GLU A 59 -13.57 25.24 -0.38
CA GLU A 59 -12.29 25.90 -0.64
C GLU A 59 -11.12 25.18 0.04
N GLU A 60 -11.24 24.85 1.33
CA GLU A 60 -10.21 24.12 2.09
C GLU A 60 -9.98 22.71 1.53
N VAL A 61 -11.07 22.05 1.09
CA VAL A 61 -10.98 20.75 0.42
C VAL A 61 -10.17 20.87 -0.87
N ASN A 62 -10.42 21.89 -1.68
CA ASN A 62 -9.70 22.10 -2.94
C ASN A 62 -8.21 22.41 -2.71
N GLU A 63 -7.87 23.23 -1.71
CA GLU A 63 -6.47 23.49 -1.32
C GLU A 63 -5.76 22.20 -0.89
N ARG A 64 -6.43 21.36 -0.09
CA ARG A 64 -5.89 20.05 0.33
C ARG A 64 -5.73 19.09 -0.84
N LEU A 65 -6.68 19.08 -1.77
CA LEU A 65 -6.62 18.22 -2.95
C LEU A 65 -5.45 18.59 -3.86
N ILE A 66 -5.13 19.88 -3.99
CA ILE A 66 -3.93 20.35 -4.71
C ILE A 66 -2.64 19.97 -3.95
N LYS A 67 -2.62 20.09 -2.62
CA LYS A 67 -1.44 19.83 -1.79
C LYS A 67 -1.10 18.33 -1.64
N PHE A 68 -2.11 17.49 -1.44
CA PHE A 68 -1.95 16.07 -1.11
C PHE A 68 -2.30 15.12 -2.27
N GLY A 69 -3.00 15.61 -3.29
CA GLY A 69 -3.51 14.77 -4.37
C GLY A 69 -4.75 13.98 -3.97
N HIS A 70 -5.28 13.20 -4.92
CA HIS A 70 -6.47 12.38 -4.69
C HIS A 70 -6.13 11.16 -3.85
N ASN A 71 -6.94 10.89 -2.81
CA ASN A 71 -6.84 9.65 -2.02
C ASN A 71 -7.51 8.48 -2.76
N ARG A 72 -6.90 8.04 -3.87
CA ARG A 72 -7.32 6.83 -4.59
C ARG A 72 -6.12 5.92 -4.79
N LEU A 73 -6.32 4.63 -4.55
CA LEU A 73 -5.31 3.62 -4.84
C LEU A 73 -5.07 3.64 -6.35
N GLU A 74 -3.80 3.72 -6.75
CA GLU A 74 -3.42 3.65 -8.15
C GLU A 74 -3.82 2.28 -8.70
N HIS A 75 -4.76 2.27 -9.66
CA HIS A 75 -5.07 1.06 -10.39
C HIS A 75 -3.95 0.82 -11.40
N LYS A 76 -3.11 -0.18 -11.14
CA LYS A 76 -2.07 -0.57 -12.08
C LYS A 76 -2.71 -1.32 -13.24
N GLU A 77 -3.07 -0.57 -14.28
CA GLU A 77 -3.41 -1.12 -15.59
C GLU A 77 -2.22 -1.93 -16.09
N THR A 78 -2.37 -3.25 -16.13
CA THR A 78 -1.40 -4.14 -16.78
C THR A 78 -1.99 -4.53 -18.12
N SER A 79 -1.29 -4.22 -19.21
CA SER A 79 -1.80 -4.59 -20.52
C SER A 79 -1.81 -6.12 -20.66
N ALA A 80 -2.86 -6.64 -21.30
CA ALA A 80 -3.02 -8.08 -21.50
C ALA A 80 -1.84 -8.69 -22.29
N ILE A 81 -1.23 -7.92 -23.20
CA ILE A 81 -0.05 -8.35 -23.97
C ILE A 81 1.17 -8.49 -23.07
N ILE A 82 1.41 -7.55 -22.16
CA ILE A 82 2.54 -7.64 -21.23
C ILE A 82 2.33 -8.79 -20.25
N GLN A 83 1.11 -9.02 -19.76
CA GLN A 83 0.79 -10.19 -18.94
C GLN A 83 1.02 -11.51 -19.69
N PHE A 84 0.65 -11.58 -20.97
CA PHE A 84 0.92 -12.73 -21.83
C PHE A 84 2.44 -12.97 -21.99
N LEU A 85 3.22 -11.93 -22.26
CA LEU A 85 4.67 -12.05 -22.39
C LEU A 85 5.35 -12.43 -21.06
N LEU A 86 4.87 -11.92 -19.92
CA LEU A 86 5.30 -12.33 -18.59
C LEU A 86 4.99 -13.82 -18.33
N PHE A 87 3.85 -14.32 -18.81
CA PHE A 87 3.50 -15.74 -18.72
C PHE A 87 4.39 -16.63 -19.60
N MET A 88 4.79 -16.14 -20.77
CA MET A 88 5.77 -16.84 -21.62
C MET A 88 7.16 -16.90 -20.97
N TRP A 89 7.50 -15.95 -20.09
CA TRP A 89 8.75 -15.96 -19.30
C TRP A 89 8.66 -16.75 -17.98
N ASN A 90 7.68 -17.64 -17.85
CA ASN A 90 7.57 -18.55 -16.71
C ASN A 90 8.57 -19.72 -16.87
N PRO A 91 9.31 -20.13 -15.81
CA PRO A 91 10.22 -21.28 -15.84
C PRO A 91 9.60 -22.58 -16.39
N LEU A 92 8.28 -22.77 -16.27
CA LEU A 92 7.59 -23.92 -16.86
C LEU A 92 7.52 -23.85 -18.40
N SER A 93 7.27 -22.66 -18.96
CA SER A 93 7.25 -22.43 -20.41
C SER A 93 8.63 -22.72 -21.03
N TRP A 94 9.71 -22.39 -20.31
CA TRP A 94 11.09 -22.68 -20.72
C TRP A 94 11.39 -24.18 -20.84
N VAL A 95 10.83 -25.01 -19.96
CA VAL A 95 11.08 -26.48 -20.02
C VAL A 95 10.48 -27.08 -21.29
N MET A 96 9.29 -26.63 -21.69
CA MET A 96 8.64 -27.08 -22.92
C MET A 96 9.37 -26.56 -24.17
N GLU A 97 9.80 -25.30 -24.16
CA GLU A 97 10.58 -24.73 -25.27
C GLU A 97 11.94 -25.43 -25.41
N ALA A 98 12.63 -25.74 -24.30
CA ALA A 98 13.88 -26.49 -24.32
C ALA A 98 13.68 -27.94 -24.82
N ALA A 99 12.59 -28.61 -24.42
CA ALA A 99 12.27 -29.94 -24.93
C ALA A 99 12.04 -29.93 -26.45
N ALA A 100 11.32 -28.93 -26.95
CA ALA A 100 11.08 -28.75 -28.38
C ALA A 100 12.38 -28.47 -29.17
N ILE A 101 13.27 -27.62 -28.64
CA ILE A 101 14.58 -27.35 -29.26
C ILE A 101 15.46 -28.61 -29.25
N VAL A 102 15.49 -29.35 -28.12
CA VAL A 102 16.26 -30.59 -28.00
C VAL A 102 15.74 -31.66 -28.97
N ALA A 103 14.42 -31.79 -29.14
CA ALA A 103 13.83 -32.71 -30.10
C ALA A 103 14.28 -32.39 -31.55
N ILE A 104 14.27 -31.11 -31.95
CA ILE A 104 14.73 -30.67 -33.28
C ILE A 104 16.23 -30.92 -33.46
N VAL A 105 17.05 -30.60 -32.46
CA VAL A 105 18.52 -30.75 -32.53
C VAL A 105 18.92 -32.22 -32.54
N ALA A 106 18.30 -33.05 -31.69
CA ALA A 106 18.56 -34.49 -31.62
C ALA A 106 18.15 -35.20 -32.92
N SER A 107 17.05 -34.79 -33.53
CA SER A 107 16.58 -35.31 -34.81
C SER A 107 17.59 -35.09 -35.95
N ASN A 108 18.26 -33.94 -36.01
CA ASN A 108 19.23 -33.65 -37.08
C ASN A 108 20.60 -34.35 -36.92
N GLY A 109 20.87 -35.02 -35.80
CA GLY A 109 22.18 -35.64 -35.50
C GLY A 109 22.31 -37.14 -35.80
N GLY A 110 21.19 -37.85 -36.05
CA GLY A 110 21.16 -39.32 -36.02
C GLY A 110 20.84 -40.03 -37.35
N GLY A 111 20.56 -39.31 -38.44
CA GLY A 111 20.12 -39.93 -39.71
C GLY A 111 18.74 -40.62 -39.63
N GLN A 112 17.98 -40.39 -38.56
CA GLN A 112 16.58 -40.79 -38.42
C GLN A 112 15.67 -39.66 -38.94
N PRO A 113 14.51 -39.97 -39.54
CA PRO A 113 13.57 -38.94 -39.97
C PRO A 113 13.13 -38.10 -38.77
N PRO A 114 12.87 -36.79 -38.94
CA PRO A 114 12.45 -35.94 -37.85
C PRO A 114 11.16 -36.42 -37.21
N ASP A 115 11.19 -36.65 -35.90
CA ASP A 115 10.05 -36.96 -35.04
C ASP A 115 9.19 -35.70 -34.88
N TRP A 116 8.53 -35.31 -35.97
CA TRP A 116 7.62 -34.16 -36.02
C TRP A 116 6.37 -34.36 -35.16
N GLU A 117 6.02 -35.61 -34.82
CA GLU A 117 4.91 -35.92 -33.92
C GLU A 117 5.17 -35.47 -32.48
N ASP A 118 6.41 -35.60 -31.98
CA ASP A 118 6.80 -35.13 -30.64
C ASP A 118 6.76 -33.60 -30.55
N PHE A 119 7.05 -32.89 -31.64
CA PHE A 119 6.95 -31.43 -31.69
C PHE A 119 5.49 -30.93 -31.74
N VAL A 120 4.57 -31.71 -32.29
CA VAL A 120 3.13 -31.36 -32.38
C VAL A 120 2.37 -31.79 -31.11
N GLY A 121 2.87 -32.78 -30.38
CA GLY A 121 2.29 -33.28 -29.14
C GLY A 121 2.72 -32.57 -27.85
N ILE A 122 3.80 -31.79 -27.89
CA ILE A 122 4.32 -30.92 -26.81
C ILE A 122 3.69 -29.53 -26.88
#